data_AF-A0A0A2TDY8-F1
#
_entry.id   AF-A0A0A2TDY8-F1
#
_cell.length_a   1.000
_cell.length_b   1.000
_cell.length_c   1.000
_cell.angle_alpha   90.00
_cell.angle_beta   90.00
_cell.angle_gamma   90.00
#
_symmetry.space_group_name_H-M   'P 1'
#
loop_
_entity.id
_entity.type
_entity.pdbx_description
1 polymer ?
#
loop_
_entity_poly.entity_id
_entity_poly.type
_entity_poly.pdbx_seq_one_letter_code
_entity_poly.pdbx_strand_id
1 'polypeptide(L)' 'MKRVMDALNEKKVLERMPVLKMEIDYELMNLHEAIEQKDQERISITKDKLEALRLEWVTLQQ' A
#
# COMPACT_ATOMS: atom_id res chain seq x y z
N MET A 1 -12.82 -9.48 27.35
CA MET A 1 -11.84 -8.49 26.85
C MET A 1 -11.19 -8.91 25.53
N LYS A 2 -10.65 -10.14 25.38
CA LYS A 2 -10.08 -10.64 24.10
C LYS A 2 -10.96 -10.38 22.85
N ARG A 3 -12.22 -10.84 22.86
CA ARG A 3 -13.16 -10.67 21.74
C ARG A 3 -13.39 -9.22 21.26
N VAL A 4 -13.27 -8.24 22.15
CA VAL A 4 -13.46 -6.82 21.80
C VAL A 4 -12.20 -6.27 21.12
N MET A 5 -11.02 -6.71 21.54
CA MET A 5 -9.76 -6.35 20.89
C MET A 5 -9.66 -6.96 19.48
N ASP A 6 -10.09 -8.21 19.32
CA ASP A 6 -10.10 -8.91 18.03
C ASP A 6 -11.02 -8.19 17.02
N ALA A 7 -12.25 -7.86 17.42
CA ALA A 7 -13.20 -7.13 16.57
C ALA A 7 -12.73 -5.69 16.22
N LEU A 8 -12.02 -5.02 17.13
CA LEU A 8 -11.44 -3.70 16.85
C LEU A 8 -10.31 -3.77 15.82
N ASN A 9 -9.50 -4.84 15.85
CA ASN A 9 -8.45 -5.06 14.86
C ASN A 9 -9.04 -5.41 13.49
N GLU A 10 -10.05 -6.29 13.42
CA GLU A 10 -10.74 -6.61 12.17
C GLU A 10 -11.32 -5.35 11.50
N LYS A 11 -11.98 -4.49 12.28
CA LYS A 11 -12.52 -3.22 11.77
C LYS A 11 -11.43 -2.33 11.18
N LYS A 12 -10.28 -2.20 11.85
CA LYS A 12 -9.14 -1.42 11.34
C LYS A 12 -8.59 -1.99 10.03
N VAL A 13 -8.50 -3.31 9.92
CA VAL A 13 -8.07 -3.97 8.68
C VAL A 13 -9.05 -3.66 7.54
N LEU A 14 -10.35 -3.78 7.79
CA LEU A 14 -11.40 -3.47 6.81
C LEU A 14 -11.38 -2.00 6.36
N GLU A 15 -11.08 -1.07 7.26
CA GLU A 15 -10.95 0.36 6.95
C GLU A 15 -9.65 0.68 6.22
N ARG A 16 -8.53 0.02 6.55
CA ARG A 16 -7.23 0.28 5.94
C ARG A 16 -7.09 -0.32 4.54
N MET A 17 -7.63 -1.52 4.32
CA MET A 17 -7.53 -2.24 3.05
C MET A 17 -7.92 -1.42 1.81
N PRO A 18 -9.07 -0.72 1.75
CA PRO A 18 -9.43 0.10 0.59
C PRO A 18 -8.49 1.29 0.40
N VAL A 19 -8.03 1.93 1.49
CA VAL A 19 -7.09 3.05 1.42
C VAL A 19 -5.74 2.57 0.87
N LEU A 20 -5.26 1.44 1.36
CA LEU A 20 -4.02 0.83 0.88
C LEU A 20 -4.08 0.47 -0.61
N LYS A 21 -5.22 -0.02 -1.11
CA LYS A 21 -5.41 -0.21 -2.57
C LYS A 21 -5.26 1.10 -3.34
N MET A 22 -5.91 2.17 -2.86
CA MET A 22 -5.84 3.48 -3.51
C MET A 22 -4.42 4.03 -3.53
N GLU A 23 -3.66 3.83 -2.45
CA GLU A 23 -2.24 4.23 -2.38
C GLU A 23 -1.37 3.42 -3.35
N ILE A 24 -1.62 2.11 -3.47
CA ILE A 24 -0.94 1.26 -4.46
C ILE A 24 -1.26 1.73 -5.88
N ASP A 25 -2.54 1.94 -6.20
CA ASP A 25 -2.98 2.42 -7.52
C ASP A 25 -2.34 3.78 -7.86
N TYR A 26 -2.27 4.67 -6.88
CA TYR A 26 -1.61 5.97 -7.02
C TYR A 26 -0.11 5.85 -7.31
N GLU A 27 0.63 5.03 -6.54
CA GLU A 27 2.06 4.87 -6.76
C GLU A 27 2.36 4.08 -8.05
N LEU A 28 1.46 3.17 -8.49
CA LEU A 28 1.57 2.56 -9.82
C LEU A 28 1.40 3.58 -10.95
N MET A 29 0.47 4.54 -10.80
CA MET A 29 0.32 5.64 -11.75
C MET A 29 1.58 6.51 -11.79
N ASN A 30 2.15 6.87 -10.63
CA ASN A 30 3.42 7.61 -10.55
C ASN A 30 4.57 6.84 -11.21
N LEU A 31 4.63 5.52 -11.02
CA LEU A 31 5.67 4.69 -11.61
C LEU A 31 5.53 4.69 -13.14
N HIS A 32 4.32 4.57 -13.66
CA HIS A 32 4.05 4.66 -15.09
C HIS A 32 4.54 6.00 -15.66
N GLU A 33 4.17 7.13 -15.04
CA GLU A 33 4.65 8.45 -15.47
C GLU A 33 6.18 8.57 -15.45
N ALA A 34 6.83 8.06 -14.38
CA ALA A 34 8.27 8.10 -14.24
C ALA A 34 8.98 7.26 -15.32
N ILE A 35 8.40 6.11 -15.69
CA ILE A 35 8.88 5.25 -16.78
C ILE A 35 8.77 5.99 -18.12
N GLU A 36 7.63 6.60 -18.42
CA GLU A 36 7.42 7.38 -19.66
C GLU A 36 8.42 8.54 -19.78
N GLN A 37 8.69 9.22 -18.67
CA GLN A 37 9.65 10.32 -18.60
C GLN A 37 11.12 9.85 -18.53
N LYS A 38 11.37 8.54 -18.41
CA LYS A 38 12.69 7.92 -18.17
C LYS A 38 13.41 8.46 -16.93
N ASP A 39 12.66 8.98 -15.96
CA ASP A 39 13.18 9.53 -14.71
C ASP A 39 13.59 8.38 -13.77
N GLN A 40 14.88 8.02 -13.81
CA GLN A 40 15.40 6.89 -13.05
C GLN A 40 15.32 7.09 -11.53
N GLU A 41 15.46 8.33 -11.06
CA GLU A 41 15.36 8.64 -9.64
C GLU A 41 13.92 8.42 -9.16
N ARG A 42 12.94 8.98 -9.88
CA ARG A 42 11.53 8.82 -9.54
C ARG A 42 11.06 7.37 -9.70
N ILE A 43 11.59 6.62 -10.66
CA ILE A 43 11.35 5.17 -10.78
C ILE A 43 11.83 4.44 -9.52
N SER A 44 13.05 4.73 -9.04
CA SER A 44 13.59 4.07 -7.85
C SER A 44 12.75 4.37 -6.62
N ILE A 45 12.49 5.65 -6.36
CA ILE A 45 11.71 6.10 -5.20
C ILE A 45 10.31 5.48 -5.20
N THR A 46 9.65 5.45 -6.37
CA THR A 46 8.29 4.91 -6.47
C THR A 46 8.26 3.40 -6.23
N LYS A 47 9.28 2.67 -6.70
CA LYS A 47 9.42 1.24 -6.42
C LYS A 47 9.64 0.96 -4.93
N ASP A 48 10.45 1.76 -4.24
CA ASP A 48 10.68 1.61 -2.80
C ASP A 48 9.39 1.83 -1.99
N LYS A 49 8.56 2.81 -2.40
CA LYS A 49 7.23 3.00 -1.80
C LYS A 49 6.29 1.83 -2.07
N LEU A 50 6.23 1.34 -3.30
CA LEU A 50 5.41 0.19 -3.67
C LEU A 50 5.83 -1.08 -2.91
N GLU A 51 7.11 -1.26 -2.63
CA GLU A 51 7.63 -2.32 -1.78
C GLU A 51 7.04 -2.22 -0.36
N ALA A 52 7.09 -1.03 0.26
CA ALA A 52 6.53 -0.81 1.59
C ALA A 52 5.01 -1.07 1.63
N LEU A 53 4.26 -0.56 0.64
CA LEU A 53 2.82 -0.79 0.52
C LEU A 53 2.50 -2.27 0.33
N ARG A 54 3.31 -3.01 -0.44
CA ARG A 54 3.14 -4.47 -0.62
C ARG A 54 3.37 -5.22 0.69
N LEU A 55 4.37 -4.86 1.48
CA LEU A 55 4.62 -5.50 2.78
C LEU A 55 3.46 -5.27 3.75
N GLU A 56 2.90 -4.06 3.77
CA GLU A 56 1.67 -3.77 4.54
C GLU A 56 0.51 -4.63 4.03
N TRP A 57 0.32 -4.70 2.70
CA TRP A 57 -0.75 -5.48 2.09
C TRP A 57 -0.72 -6.95 2.50
N VAL A 58 0.46 -7.59 2.42
CA VAL A 58 0.63 -8.98 2.82
C VAL A 58 0.35 -9.16 4.31
N THR A 59 0.75 -8.21 5.15
CA THR A 59 0.52 -8.26 6.60
C THR A 59 -0.97 -8.16 6.94
N LEU A 60 -1.74 -7.35 6.20
CA LEU A 60 -3.18 -7.20 6.42
C LEU A 60 -4.02 -8.35 5.83
N GLN A 61 -3.44 -9.21 4.99
CA GLN A 61 -4.09 -10.40 4.43
C GLN A 61 -3.89 -11.66 5.28
N GLN A 62 -3.02 -11.62 6.29
CA GLN A 62 -2.74 -12.71 7.23
C GLN A 62 -3.65 -12.66 8.45
#